data_AF-A0A9X2KEG5-F1
#
_entry.id   AF-A0A9X2KEG5-F1
#
_cell.length_a   1.000
_cell.length_b   1.000
_cell.length_c   1.000
_cell.angle_alpha   90.00
_cell.angle_beta   90.00
_cell.angle_gamma   90.00
#
_symmetry.space_group_name_H-M   'P 1'
#
loop_
_entity.id
_entity.type
_entity.pdbx_description
1 polymer ?
#
loop_
_entity_poly.entity_id
_entity_poly.type
_entity_poly.pdbx_seq_one_letter_code
_entity_poly.pdbx_strand_id
1 'polypeptide(L)'
;MTPDESASEREGGLIDEPEVREALAAADRGGVAAVVTAHPSSPLAWAELADRADSEGNAIEAYAFASVAVDLAQEQLAASGWQPGAAVPWSDEPNRAYLRALDAKRRAAAGLGLDAQVSRLADELSSADAEAPARIASEYTPTQVITIVTADQLLAQVDATATTGDQVAEPAALDAAGED
;
A
#
# COMPACT_ATOMS: atom_id res chain seq x y z
N MET A 1 43.35 7.33 -16.49
CA MET A 1 41.90 7.51 -16.41
C MET A 1 41.29 6.12 -16.42
N THR A 2 41.30 5.49 -15.25
CA THR A 2 40.64 4.20 -15.01
C THR A 2 39.14 4.47 -14.90
N PRO A 3 38.28 3.76 -15.65
CA PRO A 3 36.85 3.90 -15.49
C PRO A 3 36.40 3.11 -14.26
N ASP A 4 35.74 3.83 -13.36
CA ASP A 4 34.61 3.39 -12.54
C ASP A 4 34.74 2.06 -11.77
N GLU A 5 35.31 2.15 -10.56
CA GLU A 5 35.14 1.16 -9.48
C GLU A 5 34.04 1.62 -8.50
N SER A 6 32.88 2.10 -8.98
CA SER A 6 31.81 2.60 -8.09
C SER A 6 30.60 1.65 -7.96
N ALA A 7 30.59 0.50 -8.63
CA ALA A 7 29.68 -0.58 -8.31
C ALA A 7 30.14 -1.24 -7.01
N SER A 8 29.85 -0.58 -5.88
CA SER A 8 30.21 -1.04 -4.55
C SER A 8 29.71 -2.47 -4.37
N GLU A 9 30.64 -3.41 -4.30
CA GLU A 9 30.46 -4.82 -3.90
C GLU A 9 29.99 -4.87 -2.44
N ARG A 10 28.80 -4.32 -2.13
CA ARG A 10 28.20 -4.46 -0.82
C ARG A 10 27.56 -5.84 -0.75
N GLU A 11 28.24 -6.77 -0.10
CA GLU A 11 27.65 -8.06 0.26
C GLU A 11 26.33 -7.81 1.02
N GLY A 12 25.22 -8.31 0.47
CA GLY A 12 23.92 -8.34 1.14
C GLY A 12 23.01 -7.12 0.97
N GLY A 13 23.24 -6.23 -0.02
CA GLY A 13 22.40 -5.05 -0.26
C GLY A 13 21.83 -4.95 -1.68
N LEU A 14 20.76 -4.18 -1.84
CA LEU A 14 20.22 -3.83 -3.16
C LEU A 14 21.18 -2.93 -3.96
N ILE A 15 21.07 -3.00 -5.28
CA ILE A 15 21.81 -2.12 -6.19
C ILE A 15 21.29 -0.69 -6.01
N ASP A 16 22.20 0.29 -5.97
CA ASP A 16 21.80 1.71 -5.96
C ASP A 16 21.39 2.14 -7.37
N GLU A 17 20.19 2.73 -7.47
CA GLU A 17 19.55 3.15 -8.73
C GLU A 17 19.27 4.67 -8.71
N PRO A 18 20.32 5.53 -8.74
CA PRO A 18 20.14 6.98 -8.69
C PRO A 18 19.29 7.52 -9.83
N GLU A 19 19.42 6.97 -11.03
CA GLU A 19 18.63 7.35 -12.20
C GLU A 19 17.12 7.07 -12.00
N VAL A 20 16.78 5.96 -11.33
CA VAL A 20 15.38 5.63 -11.03
C VAL A 20 14.84 6.60 -9.98
N ARG A 21 15.62 6.89 -8.93
CA ARG A 21 15.25 7.84 -7.88
C ARG A 21 15.02 9.24 -8.44
N GLU A 22 15.89 9.70 -9.34
CA GLU A 22 15.74 10.99 -10.04
C GLU A 22 14.50 11.01 -10.95
N ALA A 23 14.27 9.93 -11.70
CA ALA A 23 13.10 9.81 -12.57
C ALA A 23 11.79 9.84 -11.77
N LEU A 24 11.74 9.15 -10.63
CA LEU A 24 10.58 9.16 -9.72
C LEU A 24 10.35 10.55 -9.10
N ALA A 25 11.41 11.25 -8.70
CA ALA A 25 11.31 12.59 -8.14
C ALA A 25 10.83 13.63 -9.17
N ALA A 26 11.17 13.43 -10.45
CA ALA A 26 10.72 14.27 -11.56
C ALA A 26 9.33 13.88 -12.09
N ALA A 27 8.89 12.63 -11.87
CA ALA A 27 7.61 12.14 -12.34
C ALA A 27 6.46 12.81 -11.59
N ASP A 28 5.44 13.22 -12.34
CA ASP A 28 4.16 13.52 -11.73
C ASP A 28 3.43 12.23 -11.31
N ARG A 29 2.25 12.42 -10.72
CA ARG A 29 1.38 11.35 -10.25
C ARG A 29 1.05 10.28 -11.29
N GLY A 30 0.95 10.64 -12.57
CA GLY A 30 0.69 9.71 -13.68
C GLY A 30 1.96 9.15 -14.32
N GLY A 31 3.12 9.76 -14.06
CA GLY A 31 4.41 9.40 -14.64
C GLY A 31 5.05 8.13 -14.05
N VAL A 32 4.65 7.68 -12.85
CA VAL A 32 5.28 6.53 -12.17
C VAL A 32 5.22 5.25 -13.03
N ALA A 33 4.11 4.99 -13.72
CA ALA A 33 3.99 3.83 -14.62
C ALA A 33 4.96 3.90 -15.81
N ALA A 34 5.27 5.11 -16.30
CA ALA A 34 6.28 5.30 -17.35
C ALA A 34 7.70 5.02 -16.82
N VAL A 35 7.98 5.38 -15.57
CA VAL A 35 9.26 5.03 -14.91
C VAL A 35 9.40 3.51 -14.79
N VAL A 36 8.36 2.79 -14.35
CA VAL A 36 8.37 1.32 -14.33
C VAL A 36 8.60 0.74 -15.72
N THR A 37 7.98 1.31 -16.76
CA THR A 37 8.17 0.84 -18.15
C THR A 37 9.62 1.06 -18.63
N ALA A 38 10.27 2.14 -18.21
CA ALA A 38 11.66 2.43 -18.53
C ALA A 38 12.65 1.60 -17.69
N HIS A 39 12.28 1.25 -16.46
CA HIS A 39 13.11 0.52 -15.49
C HIS A 39 12.37 -0.72 -14.92
N PRO A 40 12.00 -1.70 -15.77
CA PRO A 40 11.11 -2.79 -15.35
C PRO A 40 11.73 -3.75 -14.33
N SER A 41 13.06 -3.77 -14.19
CA SER A 41 13.79 -4.56 -13.20
C SER A 41 14.02 -3.85 -11.86
N SER A 42 13.59 -2.58 -11.72
CA SER A 42 13.82 -1.79 -10.52
C SER A 42 12.78 -2.09 -9.44
N PRO A 43 13.15 -2.67 -8.29
CA PRO A 43 12.23 -2.85 -7.18
C PRO A 43 11.68 -1.52 -6.67
N LEU A 44 12.48 -0.45 -6.73
CA LEU A 44 12.10 0.89 -6.29
C LEU A 44 10.94 1.45 -7.13
N ALA A 45 11.02 1.33 -8.47
CA ALA A 45 9.96 1.80 -9.36
C ALA A 45 8.63 1.09 -9.10
N TRP A 46 8.67 -0.23 -8.88
CA TRP A 46 7.47 -1.02 -8.55
C TRP A 46 6.92 -0.70 -7.15
N ALA A 47 7.78 -0.44 -6.16
CA ALA A 47 7.35 -0.03 -4.82
C ALA A 47 6.60 1.30 -4.85
N GLU A 48 7.09 2.30 -5.59
CA GLU A 48 6.38 3.58 -5.78
C GLU A 48 5.05 3.41 -6.51
N LEU A 49 5.00 2.53 -7.52
CA LEU A 49 3.75 2.24 -8.23
C LEU A 49 2.72 1.59 -7.29
N ALA A 50 3.16 0.74 -6.35
CA ALA A 50 2.31 0.16 -5.33
C ALA A 50 1.76 1.22 -4.36
N ASP A 51 2.62 2.11 -3.86
CA ASP A 51 2.23 3.22 -2.98
C ASP A 51 1.23 4.17 -3.68
N ARG A 52 1.42 4.40 -4.98
CA ARG A 52 0.50 5.16 -5.81
C ARG A 52 -0.88 4.51 -5.88
N ALA A 53 -0.93 3.23 -6.20
CA ALA A 53 -2.19 2.48 -6.29
C ALA A 53 -2.92 2.44 -4.93
N ASP A 54 -2.21 2.22 -3.82
CA ASP A 54 -2.76 2.25 -2.47
C ASP A 54 -3.38 3.62 -2.14
N SER A 55 -2.68 4.70 -2.50
CA SER A 55 -3.17 6.07 -2.33
C SER A 55 -4.40 6.39 -3.18
N GLU A 56 -4.70 5.60 -4.21
CA GLU A 56 -5.92 5.70 -5.02
C GLU A 56 -7.05 4.79 -4.54
N GLY A 57 -6.81 3.98 -3.49
CA GLY A 57 -7.76 2.98 -2.99
C GLY A 57 -7.77 1.67 -3.80
N ASN A 58 -6.80 1.48 -4.69
CA ASN A 58 -6.71 0.33 -5.59
C ASN A 58 -5.90 -0.80 -4.93
N ALA A 59 -6.51 -1.45 -3.92
CA ALA A 59 -5.82 -2.44 -3.08
C ALA A 59 -5.33 -3.68 -3.85
N ILE A 60 -6.03 -4.09 -4.91
CA ILE A 60 -5.63 -5.24 -5.74
C ILE A 60 -4.35 -4.90 -6.51
N GLU A 61 -4.34 -3.75 -7.17
CA GLU A 61 -3.19 -3.23 -7.92
C GLU A 61 -2.00 -2.99 -6.99
N ALA A 62 -2.22 -2.36 -5.83
CA ALA A 62 -1.17 -2.14 -4.84
C ALA A 62 -0.54 -3.47 -4.39
N TYR A 63 -1.36 -4.49 -4.10
CA TYR A 63 -0.86 -5.81 -3.73
C TYR A 63 -0.06 -6.49 -4.85
N ALA A 64 -0.55 -6.38 -6.09
CA ALA A 64 0.13 -6.94 -7.26
C ALA A 64 1.47 -6.27 -7.53
N PHE A 65 1.52 -4.94 -7.54
CA PHE A 65 2.75 -4.17 -7.77
C PHE A 65 3.77 -4.36 -6.64
N ALA A 66 3.32 -4.36 -5.38
CA ALA A 66 4.22 -4.61 -4.25
C ALA A 66 4.77 -6.04 -4.26
N SER A 67 4.01 -7.02 -4.78
CA SER A 67 4.53 -8.38 -4.95
C SER A 67 5.68 -8.44 -5.94
N VAL A 68 5.55 -7.77 -7.10
CA VAL A 68 6.64 -7.68 -8.08
C VAL A 68 7.86 -6.98 -7.49
N ALA A 69 7.67 -5.89 -6.75
CA ALA A 69 8.76 -5.19 -6.08
C ALA A 69 9.51 -6.09 -5.07
N VAL A 70 8.78 -6.84 -4.24
CA VAL A 70 9.37 -7.79 -3.27
C VAL A 70 10.15 -8.88 -4.00
N ASP A 71 9.59 -9.47 -5.04
CA ASP A 71 10.22 -10.58 -5.77
C ASP A 71 11.53 -10.12 -6.44
N LEU A 72 11.51 -8.97 -7.14
CA LEU A 72 12.71 -8.39 -7.75
C LEU A 72 13.78 -8.02 -6.72
N ALA A 73 13.38 -7.47 -5.58
CA ALA A 73 14.31 -7.13 -4.50
C ALA A 73 14.96 -8.40 -3.91
N GLN A 74 14.20 -9.47 -3.69
CA GLN A 74 14.73 -10.73 -3.20
C GLN A 74 15.69 -11.38 -4.20
N GLU A 75 15.40 -11.30 -5.50
CA GLU A 75 16.29 -11.75 -6.56
C GLU A 75 17.63 -10.97 -6.54
N GLN A 76 17.58 -9.64 -6.43
CA GLN A 76 18.79 -8.82 -6.34
C GLN A 76 19.59 -9.08 -5.04
N LEU A 77 18.91 -9.17 -3.91
CA LEU A 77 19.54 -9.51 -2.63
C LEU A 77 20.22 -10.88 -2.71
N ALA A 78 19.54 -11.89 -3.24
CA ALA A 78 20.12 -13.22 -3.41
C ALA A 78 21.37 -13.20 -4.31
N ALA A 79 21.35 -12.40 -5.38
CA ALA A 79 22.51 -12.21 -6.25
C ALA A 79 23.70 -11.54 -5.53
N SER A 80 23.45 -10.74 -4.49
CA SER A 80 24.47 -10.11 -3.63
C SER A 80 24.98 -11.01 -2.48
N GLY A 81 24.53 -12.27 -2.41
CA GLY A 81 24.92 -13.21 -1.35
C GLY A 81 24.02 -13.21 -0.11
N TRP A 82 22.97 -12.37 -0.07
CA TRP A 82 21.98 -12.37 1.01
C TRP A 82 21.24 -13.71 1.09
N GLN A 83 20.86 -14.11 2.30
CA GLN A 83 20.07 -15.31 2.56
C GLN A 83 18.68 -14.95 3.04
N PRO A 84 17.62 -15.67 2.64
CA PRO A 84 16.26 -15.43 3.12
C PRO A 84 16.18 -15.33 4.66
N GLY A 85 15.68 -14.19 5.14
CA GLY A 85 15.54 -13.90 6.57
C GLY A 85 16.76 -13.26 7.24
N ALA A 86 17.87 -13.04 6.52
CA ALA A 86 18.95 -12.21 7.02
C ALA A 86 18.53 -10.73 7.09
N ALA A 87 19.18 -9.96 7.97
CA ALA A 87 18.89 -8.54 8.14
C ALA A 87 19.10 -7.75 6.85
N VAL A 88 18.25 -6.75 6.63
CA VAL A 88 18.29 -5.82 5.49
C VAL A 88 18.16 -4.41 6.07
N PRO A 89 19.27 -3.76 6.45
CA PRO A 89 19.22 -2.56 7.27
C PRO A 89 18.67 -1.35 6.52
N TRP A 90 17.82 -0.56 7.18
CA TRP A 90 17.23 0.68 6.69
C TRP A 90 18.27 1.79 6.42
N SER A 91 19.39 1.74 7.14
CA SER A 91 20.49 2.70 7.01
C SER A 91 21.03 2.74 5.58
N ASP A 92 21.01 1.61 4.89
CA ASP A 92 21.40 1.52 3.49
C ASP A 92 20.23 1.96 2.61
N GLU A 93 20.41 3.08 1.93
CA GLU A 93 19.34 3.67 1.14
C GLU A 93 18.74 2.74 0.07
N PRO A 94 19.52 1.93 -0.69
CA PRO A 94 18.95 1.01 -1.67
C PRO A 94 17.99 -0.01 -1.06
N ASN A 95 18.30 -0.50 0.16
CA ASN A 95 17.48 -1.50 0.87
C ASN A 95 16.06 -1.01 1.18
N ARG A 96 15.85 0.30 1.21
CA ARG A 96 14.52 0.88 1.47
C ARG A 96 13.50 0.47 0.42
N ALA A 97 13.91 0.15 -0.81
CA ALA A 97 12.99 -0.36 -1.83
C ALA A 97 12.31 -1.67 -1.38
N TYR A 98 13.09 -2.62 -0.83
CA TYR A 98 12.57 -3.87 -0.29
C TYR A 98 11.65 -3.65 0.93
N LEU A 99 12.13 -2.86 1.90
CA LEU A 99 11.41 -2.61 3.15
C LEU A 99 10.08 -1.88 2.90
N ARG A 100 10.08 -0.90 1.98
CA ARG A 100 8.85 -0.21 1.55
C ARG A 100 7.91 -1.13 0.80
N ALA A 101 8.42 -2.00 -0.08
CA ALA A 101 7.60 -2.97 -0.79
C ALA A 101 6.90 -3.97 0.16
N LEU A 102 7.60 -4.44 1.21
CA LEU A 102 6.99 -5.27 2.25
C LEU A 102 5.85 -4.54 2.97
N ASP A 103 6.05 -3.29 3.37
CA ASP A 103 5.00 -2.51 4.04
C ASP A 103 3.82 -2.20 3.10
N ALA A 104 4.08 -1.86 1.84
CA ALA A 104 3.04 -1.66 0.82
C ALA A 104 2.21 -2.93 0.60
N LYS A 105 2.87 -4.09 0.46
CA LYS A 105 2.19 -5.39 0.33
C LYS A 105 1.37 -5.71 1.58
N ARG A 106 1.88 -5.38 2.77
CA ARG A 106 1.19 -5.57 4.05
C ARG A 106 -0.05 -4.70 4.17
N ARG A 107 0.03 -3.42 3.80
CA ARG A 107 -1.12 -2.49 3.75
C ARG A 107 -2.18 -2.96 2.78
N ALA A 108 -1.78 -3.30 1.56
CA ALA A 108 -2.70 -3.81 0.55
C ALA A 108 -3.36 -5.14 0.98
N ALA A 109 -2.59 -6.05 1.60
CA ALA A 109 -3.12 -7.29 2.17
C ALA A 109 -4.19 -7.02 3.25
N ALA A 110 -3.99 -6.01 4.09
CA ALA A 110 -4.98 -5.60 5.08
C ALA A 110 -6.26 -5.05 4.40
N GLY A 111 -6.11 -4.24 3.36
CA GLY A 111 -7.23 -3.76 2.54
C GLY A 111 -8.03 -4.89 1.87
N LEU A 112 -7.40 -6.04 1.62
CA LEU A 112 -8.01 -7.23 1.03
C LEU A 112 -8.51 -8.25 2.08
N GLY A 113 -8.32 -8.01 3.38
CA GLY A 113 -8.73 -8.93 4.45
C GLY A 113 -7.87 -10.20 4.56
N LEU A 114 -6.59 -10.14 4.14
CA LEU A 114 -5.66 -11.27 4.18
C LEU A 114 -4.85 -11.30 5.49
N ASP A 115 -5.52 -11.46 6.63
CA ASP A 115 -4.93 -11.28 7.98
C ASP A 115 -3.65 -12.10 8.23
N ALA A 116 -3.63 -13.37 7.80
CA ALA A 116 -2.45 -14.23 7.95
C ALA A 116 -1.24 -13.68 7.16
N GLN A 117 -1.49 -13.08 5.99
CA GLN A 117 -0.46 -12.46 5.18
C GLN A 117 0.03 -11.16 5.82
N VAL A 118 -0.87 -10.38 6.43
CA VAL A 118 -0.52 -9.17 7.17
C VAL A 118 0.46 -9.48 8.31
N SER A 119 0.15 -10.48 9.15
CA SER A 119 1.03 -10.89 10.25
C SER A 119 2.40 -11.35 9.73
N ARG A 120 2.42 -12.23 8.72
CA ARG A 120 3.67 -12.71 8.14
C ARG A 120 4.55 -11.59 7.59
N LEU A 121 3.97 -10.64 6.85
CA LEU A 121 4.71 -9.51 6.28
C LEU A 121 5.21 -8.54 7.35
N ALA A 122 4.45 -8.36 8.43
CA ALA A 122 4.89 -7.54 9.56
C ALA A 122 6.08 -8.17 10.29
N ASP A 123 6.05 -9.49 10.50
CA ASP A 123 7.14 -10.24 11.10
C ASP A 123 8.40 -10.19 10.21
N GLU A 124 8.23 -10.39 8.89
CA GLU A 124 9.31 -10.33 7.91
C GLU A 124 9.96 -8.94 7.88
N LEU A 125 9.16 -7.86 7.83
CA LEU A 125 9.65 -6.49 7.86
C LEU A 125 10.41 -6.18 9.15
N SER A 126 9.86 -6.55 10.30
CA SER A 126 10.48 -6.29 11.62
C SER A 126 11.74 -7.12 11.84
N SER A 127 11.80 -8.33 11.26
CA SER A 127 12.99 -9.17 11.28
C SER A 127 14.09 -8.67 10.35
N ALA A 128 13.71 -8.07 9.21
CA ALA A 128 14.66 -7.46 8.28
C ALA A 128 15.32 -6.22 8.91
N ASP A 129 14.52 -5.33 9.50
CA ASP A 129 14.97 -4.18 10.28
C ASP A 129 13.86 -3.71 11.23
N ALA A 130 14.16 -3.65 12.54
CA ALA A 130 13.18 -3.32 13.57
C ALA A 130 12.73 -1.84 13.56
N GLU A 131 13.53 -0.94 13.00
CA GLU A 131 13.19 0.49 12.88
C GLU A 131 12.35 0.76 11.64
N ALA A 132 12.47 -0.07 10.59
CA ALA A 132 11.84 0.15 9.30
C ALA A 132 10.34 0.46 9.36
N PRO A 133 9.47 -0.27 10.11
CA PRO A 133 8.05 0.07 10.21
C PRO A 133 7.80 1.51 10.67
N ALA A 134 8.52 1.96 11.70
CA ALA A 134 8.36 3.31 12.26
C ALA A 134 8.94 4.38 11.31
N ARG A 135 10.08 4.10 10.67
CA ARG A 135 10.70 4.99 9.69
C ARG A 135 9.79 5.18 8.47
N ILE A 136 9.21 4.09 7.95
CA ILE A 136 8.26 4.13 6.83
C ILE A 136 7.04 4.96 7.17
N ALA A 137 6.42 4.70 8.33
CA ALA A 137 5.24 5.45 8.77
C ALA A 137 5.50 6.96 8.89
N SER A 138 6.72 7.35 9.27
CA SER A 138 7.14 8.74 9.42
C SER A 138 7.57 9.42 8.12
N GLU A 139 8.22 8.71 7.20
CA GLU A 139 8.83 9.30 5.99
C GLU A 139 7.97 9.15 4.74
N TYR A 140 7.18 8.08 4.66
CA TYR A 140 6.40 7.70 3.48
C TYR A 140 4.91 7.62 3.81
N THR A 141 4.45 8.47 4.73
CA THR A 141 3.04 8.51 5.13
C THR A 141 2.15 8.62 3.89
N PRO A 142 1.25 7.63 3.64
CA PRO A 142 0.33 7.72 2.53
C PRO A 142 -0.52 8.99 2.72
N THR A 143 -0.53 9.87 1.71
CA THR A 143 -1.48 10.98 1.71
C THR A 143 -2.87 10.39 1.49
N GLN A 144 -3.58 10.11 2.59
CA GLN A 144 -4.96 9.66 2.52
C GLN A 144 -5.77 10.69 1.73
N VAL A 145 -6.48 10.23 0.71
CA VAL A 145 -7.44 11.06 -0.01
C VAL A 145 -8.58 11.34 0.96
N ILE A 146 -8.61 12.57 1.50
CA ILE A 146 -9.80 13.06 2.19
C ILE A 146 -10.86 13.28 1.12
N THR A 147 -11.76 12.31 0.98
CA THR A 147 -12.95 12.49 0.15
C THR A 147 -13.80 13.59 0.76
N ILE A 148 -13.83 14.75 0.13
CA ILE A 148 -14.76 15.83 0.49
C ILE A 148 -16.14 15.40 0.00
N VAL A 149 -16.94 14.81 0.88
CA VAL A 149 -18.36 14.57 0.64
C VAL A 149 -19.07 15.93 0.73
N THR A 150 -19.67 16.35 -0.37
CA THR A 150 -20.47 17.60 -0.37
C THR A 150 -21.79 17.38 0.36
N ALA A 151 -22.38 18.45 0.92
CA ALA A 151 -23.66 18.37 1.62
C ALA A 151 -24.78 17.79 0.74
N ASP A 152 -24.75 18.08 -0.56
CA ASP A 152 -25.72 17.57 -1.54
C ASP A 152 -25.63 16.05 -1.71
N GLN A 153 -24.40 15.52 -1.81
CA GLN A 153 -24.15 14.08 -1.88
C GLN A 153 -24.55 13.35 -0.60
N LEU A 154 -24.34 13.98 0.57
CA LEU A 154 -24.75 13.41 1.85
C LEU A 154 -26.29 13.34 1.95
N LEU A 155 -26.99 14.40 1.53
CA LEU A 155 -28.45 14.45 1.55
C LEU A 155 -29.09 13.45 0.58
N ALA A 156 -28.53 13.29 -0.63
CA ALA A 156 -28.99 12.29 -1.59
C ALA A 156 -28.87 10.85 -1.05
N GLN A 157 -27.91 10.58 -0.17
CA GLN A 157 -27.71 9.27 0.45
C GLN A 157 -28.72 8.99 1.56
N VAL A 158 -29.19 10.03 2.27
CA VAL A 158 -30.23 9.92 3.31
C VAL A 158 -31.59 9.60 2.67
N ASP A 159 -31.93 10.25 1.56
CA ASP A 159 -33.18 9.99 0.83
C ASP A 159 -33.27 8.56 0.27
N ALA A 160 -32.13 7.96 -0.12
CA ALA A 160 -32.09 6.57 -0.58
C ALA A 160 -32.32 5.53 0.54
N THR A 161 -32.12 5.91 1.81
CA THR A 161 -32.30 5.02 2.97
C THR A 161 -33.66 5.16 3.65
N ALA A 162 -34.43 6.20 3.32
CA ALA A 162 -35.76 6.43 3.87
C ALA A 162 -36.82 5.63 3.10
N THR A 163 -36.85 4.30 3.25
CA THR A 163 -38.03 3.49 2.90
C THR A 163 -38.33 2.50 4.03
N THR A 164 -38.80 3.03 5.16
CA THR A 164 -39.63 2.26 6.10
C THR A 164 -40.67 3.21 6.71
N GLY A 165 -41.80 3.33 6.02
CA GLY A 165 -43.05 3.81 6.59
C GLY A 165 -44.07 2.69 6.44
N ASP A 166 -44.12 1.78 7.41
CA ASP A 166 -45.22 0.82 7.53
C ASP A 166 -46.47 1.60 7.99
N GLN A 167 -47.55 1.55 7.21
CA GLN A 167 -48.80 2.21 7.58
C GLN A 167 -49.47 1.40 8.70
N VAL A 168 -49.36 1.89 9.93
CA VAL A 168 -50.13 1.34 11.05
C VAL A 168 -51.61 1.67 10.81
N ALA A 169 -52.38 0.64 10.45
CA ALA A 169 -53.82 0.72 10.31
C ALA A 169 -54.48 1.12 11.65
N GLU A 170 -55.38 2.10 11.58
CA GLU A 170 -56.18 2.60 12.70
C GLU A 170 -57.08 1.47 13.24
N PRO A 171 -57.06 1.14 14.54
CA PRO A 171 -57.90 0.08 15.07
C PRO A 171 -59.36 0.57 15.13
N ALA A 172 -60.24 -0.16 14.44
CA ALA A 172 -61.68 0.07 14.45
C ALA A 172 -62.23 0.03 15.89
N ALA A 173 -63.02 1.05 16.23
CA ALA A 173 -63.76 1.13 17.48
C ALA A 173 -64.72 -0.06 17.61
N LEU A 174 -64.55 -0.84 18.68
CA LEU A 174 -65.53 -1.83 19.12
C LEU A 174 -66.59 -1.12 19.96
N ASP A 175 -67.80 -1.01 19.39
CA ASP A 175 -69.02 -0.65 20.10
C ASP A 175 -69.27 -1.64 21.25
N ALA A 176 -69.30 -1.13 22.48
CA ALA A 176 -69.80 -1.84 23.65
C ALA A 176 -71.17 -1.24 24.04
N ALA A 177 -72.25 -1.77 23.45
CA ALA A 177 -73.58 -1.76 24.05
C ALA A 177 -73.64 -2.95 25.04
N GLY A 178 -73.94 -2.75 26.33
CA GLY A 178 -75.30 -2.86 26.91
C GLY A 178 -75.71 -4.34 27.05
N GLU A 179 -76.14 -4.91 28.17
CA GLU A 179 -77.06 -4.45 29.22
C GLU A 179 -76.96 -5.33 30.48
N ASP A 180 -77.62 -4.86 31.56
CA ASP A 180 -77.85 -5.44 32.89
C ASP A 180 -78.35 -6.90 32.95
#